data_AF-A0A2N6FDP9-F1
#
_entry.id   AF-A0A2N6FDP9-F1
#
_cell.length_a   1.000
_cell.length_b   1.000
_cell.length_c   1.000
_cell.angle_alpha   90.00
_cell.angle_beta   90.00
_cell.angle_gamma   90.00
#
_symmetry.space_group_name_H-M   'P 1'
#
loop_
_entity.id
_entity.type
_entity.pdbx_description
1 polymer ?
#
loop_
_entity_poly.entity_id
_entity_poly.type
_entity_poly.pdbx_seq_one_letter_code
_entity_poly.pdbx_strand_id
1 'polypeptide(L)'
;MDGTHQYISRHTGRVCNEPLFSDRIVRWLYHPVRENAPQLFRLLTGAGATRALGFFNYDLALSTRVLGNDRFLREAGVDLRECLDPPEALDTARKVFERKIRYWECRPLATGNQSVVYPADARVIVGSLGEITGLNIKDKFFSYPNLLGEEQTDWLDVFRNGDFALFRLTPDKYHYNHTPVAGEVIDYYVIDGRFHSCNPQAIIREATPCSKNRRVVTIIDTDVAGGTGVGIVAMVEIVALMIGEIVQCYSARNYDDPQPIRVGMFLDKGCPKSLYRQGSSTDLLLFEKGRINFAADLLQNRQRRDVLSRFTAGFHTPLVETDIKVRSFLGATVGVMPVIWGTSLLCILLAALLRWNQAVVQLANCLTLPLHISLFVPFFIGGERFFATHLLPNDTERLTELLSHSPGLFLQQFWQANLQALVVWGITTPLLFSATFLLSGLCLKRLRPTPESGQSTA
;
A
#
# COMPACT_ATOMS: atom_id res chain seq x y z
N MET A 1 0.97 5.44 -34.29
CA MET A 1 0.06 5.54 -33.13
C MET A 1 0.61 6.64 -32.24
N ASP A 2 -0.22 7.64 -31.94
CA ASP A 2 0.16 8.85 -31.20
C ASP A 2 0.88 8.50 -29.89
N GLY A 3 2.00 9.17 -29.62
CA GLY A 3 2.93 8.86 -28.53
C GLY A 3 2.43 9.19 -27.11
N THR A 4 1.12 9.34 -26.93
CA THR A 4 0.50 9.79 -25.68
C THR A 4 0.36 8.63 -24.70
N HIS A 5 0.95 8.76 -23.52
CA HIS A 5 0.76 7.84 -22.39
C HIS A 5 -0.18 8.49 -21.37
N GLN A 6 -1.13 7.72 -20.84
CA GLN A 6 -2.09 8.19 -19.85
C GLN A 6 -2.03 7.39 -18.56
N TYR A 7 -2.33 8.08 -17.45
CA TYR A 7 -2.44 7.51 -16.11
C TYR A 7 -3.69 8.06 -15.41
N ILE A 8 -4.10 7.44 -14.30
CA ILE A 8 -5.24 7.89 -13.49
C ILE A 8 -4.74 8.61 -12.26
N SER A 9 -5.21 9.83 -12.01
CA SER A 9 -4.99 10.48 -10.71
C SER A 9 -5.90 9.84 -9.66
N ARG A 10 -5.34 9.18 -8.64
CA ARG A 10 -6.14 8.46 -7.64
C ARG A 10 -7.15 9.35 -6.91
N HIS A 11 -6.71 10.56 -6.52
CA HIS A 11 -7.54 11.50 -5.75
C HIS A 11 -8.75 12.03 -6.54
N THR A 12 -8.62 12.17 -7.86
CA THR A 12 -9.66 12.80 -8.69
C THR A 12 -10.40 11.81 -9.60
N GLY A 13 -9.86 10.60 -9.79
CA GLY A 13 -10.34 9.63 -10.76
C GLY A 13 -10.15 10.04 -12.23
N ARG A 14 -9.53 11.20 -12.49
CA ARG A 14 -9.36 11.76 -13.84
C ARG A 14 -8.22 11.07 -14.57
N VAL A 15 -8.41 10.93 -15.88
CA VAL A 15 -7.38 10.47 -16.81
C VAL A 15 -6.49 11.66 -17.15
N CYS A 16 -5.19 11.49 -16.94
CA CYS A 16 -4.18 12.52 -17.14
C CYS A 16 -3.19 12.06 -18.22
N ASN A 17 -2.78 12.98 -19.10
CA ASN A 17 -1.70 12.73 -20.05
C ASN A 17 -0.35 12.89 -19.35
N GLU A 18 0.57 11.94 -19.53
CA GLU A 18 1.96 12.09 -19.11
C GLU A 18 2.75 12.80 -20.21
N PRO A 19 3.34 13.98 -19.93
CA PRO A 19 4.41 14.50 -20.74
C PRO A 19 5.66 13.65 -20.47
N LEU A 20 5.99 12.73 -21.38
CA LEU A 20 7.20 11.91 -21.27
C LEU A 20 8.44 12.80 -21.50
N PHE A 21 8.97 13.34 -20.40
CA PHE A 21 10.08 14.29 -20.34
C PHE A 21 11.44 13.63 -20.64
N SER A 22 11.53 12.87 -21.74
CA SER A 22 12.81 12.35 -22.23
C SER A 22 12.72 11.65 -23.58
N ASP A 23 11.62 11.79 -24.33
CA ASP A 23 11.46 11.02 -25.57
C ASP A 23 12.59 11.25 -26.58
N ARG A 24 13.20 12.45 -26.62
CA ARG A 24 14.36 12.74 -27.48
C ARG A 24 15.68 12.21 -26.93
N ILE A 25 15.97 12.40 -25.64
CA ILE A 25 17.24 11.99 -25.03
C ILE A 25 17.27 10.47 -24.83
N VAL A 26 16.16 9.85 -24.41
CA VAL A 26 15.99 8.39 -24.39
C VAL A 26 16.03 7.86 -25.83
N ARG A 27 15.31 8.42 -26.82
CA ARG A 27 15.49 7.95 -28.21
C ARG A 27 16.92 8.12 -28.73
N TRP A 28 17.67 9.12 -28.27
CA TRP A 28 19.06 9.36 -28.68
C TRP A 28 20.06 8.41 -27.98
N LEU A 29 19.96 8.24 -26.66
CA LEU A 29 20.71 7.24 -25.88
C LEU A 29 20.44 5.81 -26.38
N TYR A 30 19.24 5.57 -26.89
CA TYR A 30 18.76 4.29 -27.40
C TYR A 30 18.61 4.27 -28.94
N HIS A 31 19.26 5.18 -29.69
CA HIS A 31 19.30 5.23 -31.17
C HIS A 31 20.36 4.24 -31.73
N PRO A 32 20.36 3.85 -33.02
CA PRO A 32 21.33 2.93 -33.66
C PRO A 32 22.82 3.32 -33.61
N VAL A 33 23.21 4.30 -32.81
CA VAL A 33 24.63 4.55 -32.48
C VAL A 33 25.23 3.36 -31.72
N ARG A 34 24.40 2.59 -30.97
CA ARG A 34 24.79 1.29 -30.39
C ARG A 34 25.23 0.28 -31.45
N GLU A 35 24.58 0.27 -32.61
CA GLU A 35 24.85 -0.67 -33.70
C GLU A 35 26.08 -0.23 -34.52
N ASN A 36 26.30 1.08 -34.67
CA ASN A 36 27.35 1.62 -35.52
C ASN A 36 28.69 1.93 -34.80
N ALA A 37 28.73 2.07 -33.46
CA ALA A 37 29.96 2.38 -32.73
C ALA A 37 29.98 1.80 -31.29
N PRO A 38 30.06 0.47 -31.11
CA PRO A 38 29.94 -0.20 -29.81
C PRO A 38 31.09 0.08 -28.83
N GLN A 39 32.23 0.61 -29.30
CA GLN A 39 33.36 1.00 -28.45
C GLN A 39 33.17 2.39 -27.86
N LEU A 40 32.73 3.36 -28.67
CA LEU A 40 32.38 4.72 -28.23
C LEU A 40 31.21 4.69 -27.25
N PHE A 41 30.19 3.87 -27.52
CA PHE A 41 29.06 3.67 -26.61
C PHE A 41 29.49 3.06 -25.27
N ARG A 42 30.41 2.08 -25.27
CA ARG A 42 30.99 1.51 -24.03
C ARG A 42 31.82 2.52 -23.25
N LEU A 43 32.54 3.41 -23.93
CA LEU A 43 33.28 4.51 -23.32
C LEU A 43 32.33 5.55 -22.70
N LEU A 44 31.25 5.93 -23.39
CA LEU A 44 30.25 6.90 -22.93
C LEU A 44 29.32 6.37 -21.82
N THR A 45 29.10 5.05 -21.77
CA THR A 45 28.30 4.37 -20.73
C THR A 45 29.14 3.77 -19.60
N GLY A 46 30.47 3.89 -19.68
CA GLY A 46 31.37 3.45 -18.62
C GLY A 46 31.15 4.25 -17.33
N ALA A 47 31.31 3.61 -16.17
CA ALA A 47 31.02 4.22 -14.87
C ALA A 47 31.70 5.58 -14.65
N GLY A 48 32.91 5.79 -15.19
CA GLY A 48 33.62 7.08 -15.13
C GLY A 48 33.02 8.17 -16.01
N ALA A 49 32.67 7.88 -17.27
CA ALA A 49 32.05 8.84 -18.18
C ALA A 49 30.64 9.21 -17.72
N THR A 50 29.90 8.22 -17.24
CA THR A 50 28.57 8.40 -16.65
C THR A 50 28.62 9.26 -15.39
N ARG A 51 29.62 9.08 -14.53
CA ARG A 51 29.85 9.96 -13.36
C ARG A 51 30.19 11.40 -13.77
N ALA A 52 31.04 11.57 -14.78
CA ALA A 52 31.38 12.90 -15.31
C ALA A 52 30.18 13.60 -15.94
N LEU A 53 29.41 12.92 -16.79
CA LEU A 53 28.15 13.43 -17.37
C LEU A 53 27.12 13.75 -16.29
N GLY A 54 27.05 12.92 -15.24
CA GLY A 54 26.26 13.17 -14.06
C GLY A 54 26.62 14.49 -13.40
N PHE A 55 27.91 14.71 -13.15
CA PHE A 55 28.42 15.95 -12.59
C PHE A 55 28.07 17.16 -13.47
N PHE A 56 28.31 17.09 -14.79
CA PHE A 56 28.01 18.20 -15.69
C PHE A 56 26.51 18.50 -15.81
N ASN A 57 25.65 17.49 -15.74
CA ASN A 57 24.21 17.66 -15.94
C ASN A 57 23.46 17.99 -14.63
N TYR A 58 23.92 17.48 -13.49
CA TYR A 58 23.20 17.57 -12.22
C TYR A 58 23.89 18.39 -11.14
N ASP A 59 25.22 18.44 -11.13
CA ASP A 59 26.01 19.15 -10.12
C ASP A 59 26.46 20.53 -10.59
N LEU A 60 26.71 20.69 -11.89
CA LEU A 60 27.01 21.99 -12.44
C LEU A 60 25.73 22.82 -12.47
N ALA A 61 25.73 23.94 -11.75
CA ALA A 61 24.68 24.96 -11.74
C ALA A 61 24.53 25.69 -13.10
N LEU A 62 24.88 25.05 -14.21
CA LEU A 62 24.81 25.63 -15.55
C LEU A 62 23.36 25.90 -15.93
N SER A 63 22.44 24.97 -15.62
CA SER A 63 21.01 25.14 -15.86
C SER A 63 20.42 26.30 -15.05
N THR A 64 20.77 26.43 -13.78
CA THR A 64 20.30 27.51 -12.90
C THR A 64 20.95 28.85 -13.22
N ARG A 65 22.21 28.88 -13.67
CA ARG A 65 22.89 30.10 -14.16
C ARG A 65 22.36 30.59 -15.49
N VAL A 66 21.95 29.70 -16.40
CA VAL A 66 21.46 30.06 -17.75
C VAL A 66 19.96 30.38 -17.75
N LEU A 67 19.14 29.65 -17.01
CA LEU A 67 17.67 29.82 -17.00
C LEU A 67 17.17 30.72 -15.85
N GLY A 68 17.98 30.94 -14.82
CA GLY A 68 17.55 31.53 -13.54
C GLY A 68 16.90 30.47 -12.64
N ASN A 69 17.27 30.44 -11.35
CA ASN A 69 16.86 29.40 -10.40
C ASN A 69 15.33 29.23 -10.32
N ASP A 70 14.58 30.34 -10.23
CA ASP A 70 13.12 30.31 -10.13
C ASP A 70 12.44 29.70 -11.36
N ARG A 71 12.99 29.92 -12.54
CA ARG A 71 12.44 29.35 -13.79
C ARG A 71 12.72 27.87 -13.84
N PHE A 72 13.93 27.45 -13.48
CA PHE A 72 14.31 26.04 -13.40
C PHE A 72 13.42 25.26 -12.42
N LEU A 73 13.17 25.80 -11.22
CA LEU A 73 12.31 25.18 -10.22
C LEU A 73 10.84 25.07 -10.68
N ARG A 74 10.33 26.09 -11.39
CA ARG A 74 8.97 26.05 -11.99
C ARG A 74 8.87 25.00 -13.10
N GLU A 75 9.87 24.91 -13.98
CA GLU A 75 9.90 23.93 -15.07
C GLU A 75 10.05 22.49 -14.55
N ALA A 76 10.69 22.30 -13.38
CA ALA A 76 10.80 21.00 -12.72
C ALA A 76 9.46 20.49 -12.12
N GLY A 77 8.43 21.34 -12.04
CA GLY A 77 7.11 20.95 -11.52
C GLY A 77 7.08 20.63 -10.03
N VAL A 78 8.09 21.07 -9.27
CA VAL A 78 8.20 20.83 -7.83
C VAL A 78 7.35 21.85 -7.05
N ASP A 79 6.56 21.38 -6.10
CA ASP A 79 5.91 22.27 -5.14
C ASP A 79 6.94 22.72 -4.09
N LEU A 80 7.44 23.95 -4.23
CA LEU A 80 8.43 24.49 -3.31
C LEU A 80 7.90 24.65 -1.88
N ARG A 81 6.57 24.73 -1.70
CA ARG A 81 5.97 24.92 -0.39
C ARG A 81 6.13 23.70 0.50
N GLU A 82 6.22 22.49 -0.06
CA GLU A 82 6.45 21.27 0.73
C GLU A 82 7.92 21.04 1.09
N CYS A 83 8.86 21.73 0.43
CA CYS A 83 10.29 21.55 0.65
C CYS A 83 10.73 22.03 2.04
N LEU A 84 11.72 21.36 2.62
CA LEU A 84 12.38 21.80 3.85
C LEU A 84 13.43 22.87 3.58
N ASP A 85 14.23 22.67 2.54
CA ASP A 85 15.26 23.61 2.14
C ASP A 85 14.64 24.83 1.43
N PRO A 86 15.19 26.03 1.65
CA PRO A 86 14.71 27.22 0.96
C PRO A 86 15.02 27.12 -0.56
N PRO A 87 14.18 27.69 -1.45
CA PRO A 87 14.36 27.60 -2.90
C PRO A 87 15.76 28.01 -3.39
N GLU A 88 16.40 28.96 -2.72
CA GLU A 88 17.74 29.46 -3.02
C GLU A 88 18.81 28.38 -2.79
N ALA A 89 18.59 27.44 -1.87
CA ALA A 89 19.49 26.32 -1.63
C ALA A 89 19.34 25.22 -2.69
N LEU A 90 18.22 25.16 -3.41
CA LEU A 90 17.90 24.19 -4.46
C LEU A 90 18.44 24.63 -5.84
N ASP A 91 19.71 25.02 -5.88
CA ASP A 91 20.38 25.65 -7.02
C ASP A 91 21.00 24.67 -8.05
N THR A 92 20.79 23.37 -7.87
CA THR A 92 21.22 22.34 -8.83
C THR A 92 20.13 21.29 -9.03
N ALA A 93 20.16 20.62 -10.18
CA ALA A 93 19.22 19.53 -10.46
C ALA A 93 19.41 18.35 -9.49
N ARG A 94 20.64 18.11 -8.99
CA ARG A 94 20.88 17.14 -7.92
C ARG A 94 20.09 17.50 -6.67
N LYS A 95 20.23 18.74 -6.18
CA LYS A 95 19.58 19.17 -4.93
C LYS A 95 18.05 19.16 -5.05
N VAL A 96 17.50 19.55 -6.21
CA VAL A 96 16.06 19.44 -6.48
C VAL A 96 15.58 18.00 -6.49
N PHE A 97 16.38 17.08 -7.03
CA PHE A 97 16.05 15.64 -7.07
C PHE A 97 16.10 15.02 -5.67
N GLU A 98 17.14 15.32 -4.90
CA GLU A 98 17.41 14.80 -3.56
C GLU A 98 16.71 15.60 -2.43
N ARG A 99 15.80 16.52 -2.79
CA ARG A 99 15.14 17.43 -1.87
C ARG A 99 14.40 16.68 -0.75
N LYS A 100 14.42 17.26 0.44
CA LYS A 100 13.58 16.82 1.56
C LYS A 100 12.28 17.62 1.58
N ILE A 101 11.18 16.95 1.91
CA ILE A 101 9.86 17.57 2.10
C ILE A 101 9.35 17.40 3.54
N ARG A 102 8.45 18.28 3.98
CA ARG A 102 7.69 18.16 5.24
C ARG A 102 6.62 17.07 5.14
N TYR A 103 7.06 15.83 4.95
CA TYR A 103 6.17 14.70 4.68
C TYR A 103 5.19 14.44 5.84
N TRP A 104 5.55 14.79 7.09
CA TRP A 104 4.67 14.70 8.25
C TRP A 104 3.40 15.55 8.11
N GLU A 105 3.48 16.69 7.42
CA GLU A 105 2.37 17.59 7.11
C GLU A 105 1.75 17.27 5.74
N CYS A 106 2.59 17.20 4.71
CA CYS A 106 2.14 17.17 3.31
C CYS A 106 1.76 15.77 2.81
N ARG A 107 2.10 14.72 3.56
CA ARG A 107 1.90 13.30 3.22
C ARG A 107 1.47 12.53 4.48
N PRO A 108 0.32 12.85 5.11
CA PRO A 108 -0.09 12.22 6.36
C PRO A 108 -0.17 10.69 6.23
N LEU A 109 0.23 9.98 7.30
CA LEU A 109 0.21 8.52 7.30
C LEU A 109 -1.23 8.01 7.29
N ALA A 110 -1.53 7.08 6.39
CA ALA A 110 -2.82 6.40 6.40
C ALA A 110 -3.06 5.66 7.73
N THR A 111 -4.28 5.75 8.24
CA THR A 111 -4.67 5.21 9.54
C THR A 111 -4.73 3.68 9.56
N GLY A 112 -4.57 3.10 10.75
CA GLY A 112 -4.70 1.66 11.01
C GLY A 112 -3.35 0.95 11.11
N ASN A 113 -3.15 0.15 12.16
CA ASN A 113 -1.87 -0.56 12.36
C ASN A 113 -1.67 -1.65 11.29
N GLN A 114 -2.77 -2.30 10.89
CA GLN A 114 -2.80 -3.38 9.90
C GLN A 114 -2.91 -2.93 8.43
N SER A 115 -2.58 -1.66 8.15
CA SER A 115 -2.57 -1.12 6.79
C SER A 115 -1.16 -1.06 6.21
N VAL A 116 -1.04 -1.32 4.91
CA VAL A 116 0.17 -1.10 4.13
C VAL A 116 0.04 0.25 3.43
N VAL A 117 1.15 0.99 3.34
CA VAL A 117 1.20 2.30 2.68
C VAL A 117 2.14 2.30 1.49
N TYR A 118 1.99 3.28 0.61
CA TYR A 118 2.91 3.44 -0.50
C TYR A 118 4.30 3.89 -0.04
N PRO A 119 5.37 3.30 -0.60
CA PRO A 119 6.73 3.65 -0.24
C PRO A 119 7.19 4.97 -0.88
N ALA A 120 6.60 5.41 -1.99
CA ALA A 120 7.06 6.61 -2.70
C ALA A 120 5.92 7.39 -3.35
N ASP A 121 6.20 8.65 -3.71
CA ASP A 121 5.37 9.42 -4.65
C ASP A 121 5.62 8.84 -6.05
N ALA A 122 4.66 8.10 -6.60
CA ALA A 122 4.90 7.25 -7.75
C ALA A 122 3.62 6.96 -8.53
N ARG A 123 3.79 6.24 -9.64
CA ARG A 123 2.70 5.60 -10.35
C ARG A 123 2.70 4.12 -10.07
N VAL A 124 1.58 3.63 -9.56
CA VAL A 124 1.44 2.26 -9.08
C VAL A 124 0.68 1.38 -10.05
N ILE A 125 1.15 0.15 -10.18
CA ILE A 125 0.43 -0.99 -10.78
C ILE A 125 0.41 -2.10 -9.72
N VAL A 126 -0.77 -2.65 -9.45
CA VAL A 126 -0.95 -3.76 -8.49
C VAL A 126 -1.42 -5.03 -9.20
N GLY A 127 -1.03 -6.19 -8.68
CA GLY A 127 -1.49 -7.47 -9.20
C GLY A 127 -1.04 -8.67 -8.39
N SER A 128 -1.28 -9.85 -8.95
CA SER A 128 -0.92 -11.13 -8.35
C SER A 128 -0.03 -11.93 -9.28
N LEU A 129 1.06 -12.50 -8.76
CA LEU A 129 1.95 -13.38 -9.50
C LEU A 129 1.22 -14.67 -9.94
N GLY A 130 0.17 -15.08 -9.24
CA GLY A 130 -0.64 -16.25 -9.58
C GLY A 130 -1.60 -16.04 -10.77
N GLU A 131 -2.12 -14.83 -10.94
CA GLU A 131 -2.98 -14.46 -12.08
C GLU A 131 -2.17 -14.26 -13.38
N ILE A 132 -0.88 -14.00 -13.26
CA ILE A 132 0.03 -13.62 -14.35
C ILE A 132 0.69 -14.87 -14.96
N THR A 133 -0.08 -15.93 -15.18
CA THR A 133 0.37 -17.08 -15.98
C THR A 133 0.30 -16.80 -17.49
N GLY A 134 -0.46 -15.76 -17.92
CA GLY A 134 -0.60 -15.35 -19.33
C GLY A 134 -0.13 -13.93 -19.66
N LEU A 135 0.36 -13.16 -18.68
CA LEU A 135 1.14 -11.96 -18.96
C LEU A 135 2.58 -12.42 -19.14
N ASN A 136 3.10 -12.39 -20.37
CA ASN A 136 4.53 -12.49 -20.66
C ASN A 136 5.29 -11.24 -20.12
N ILE A 137 5.16 -10.97 -18.81
CA ILE A 137 6.14 -10.26 -18.00
C ILE A 137 7.41 -11.11 -17.91
N LYS A 138 7.27 -12.45 -18.04
CA LYS A 138 8.32 -13.47 -17.96
C LYS A 138 9.49 -13.25 -18.93
N ASP A 139 9.25 -12.69 -20.10
CA ASP A 139 10.31 -12.44 -21.10
C ASP A 139 10.58 -10.95 -21.38
N LYS A 140 9.78 -10.02 -20.84
CA LYS A 140 9.87 -8.59 -21.26
C LYS A 140 9.88 -7.55 -20.14
N PHE A 141 9.39 -7.86 -18.93
CA PHE A 141 9.30 -6.85 -17.86
C PHE A 141 10.10 -7.28 -16.63
N PHE A 142 9.83 -8.46 -16.04
CA PHE A 142 10.43 -8.88 -14.78
C PHE A 142 10.28 -10.40 -14.54
N SER A 143 11.37 -11.17 -14.55
CA SER A 143 11.36 -12.50 -13.92
C SER A 143 11.52 -12.30 -12.42
N TYR A 144 10.51 -12.63 -11.59
CA TYR A 144 10.60 -12.43 -10.14
C TYR A 144 11.74 -13.25 -9.50
N PRO A 145 12.08 -14.48 -9.98
CA PRO A 145 13.30 -15.16 -9.57
C PRO A 145 14.54 -14.31 -9.80
N ASN A 146 14.67 -13.74 -10.99
CA ASN A 146 15.80 -12.87 -11.30
C ASN A 146 15.76 -11.60 -10.46
N LEU A 147 14.60 -11.05 -10.09
CA LEU A 147 14.51 -9.87 -9.25
C LEU A 147 14.99 -10.11 -7.82
N LEU A 148 14.63 -11.24 -7.22
CA LEU A 148 15.06 -11.61 -5.87
C LEU A 148 16.44 -12.27 -5.84
N GLY A 149 16.97 -12.70 -6.98
CA GLY A 149 18.18 -13.54 -7.04
C GLY A 149 17.77 -14.99 -7.19
N GLU A 150 18.29 -15.66 -8.21
CA GLU A 150 17.91 -17.05 -8.53
C GLU A 150 18.40 -18.02 -7.43
N GLU A 151 19.43 -17.62 -6.70
CA GLU A 151 19.98 -18.30 -5.54
C GLU A 151 19.12 -18.21 -4.27
N GLN A 152 18.18 -17.28 -4.20
CA GLN A 152 17.39 -16.99 -3.00
C GLN A 152 16.16 -17.89 -2.88
N THR A 153 16.35 -19.21 -2.96
CA THR A 153 15.28 -20.22 -3.10
C THR A 153 14.18 -20.08 -2.05
N ASP A 154 14.54 -19.80 -0.80
CA ASP A 154 13.59 -19.68 0.31
C ASP A 154 12.62 -18.50 0.07
N TRP A 155 13.14 -17.35 -0.35
CA TRP A 155 12.31 -16.19 -0.70
C TRP A 155 11.49 -16.42 -1.97
N LEU A 156 12.03 -17.13 -2.96
CA LEU A 156 11.28 -17.48 -4.17
C LEU A 156 10.04 -18.31 -3.85
N ASP A 157 10.15 -19.22 -2.87
CA ASP A 157 9.03 -20.03 -2.42
C ASP A 157 8.03 -19.25 -1.57
N VAL A 158 8.48 -18.37 -0.67
CA VAL A 158 7.59 -17.50 0.14
C VAL A 158 6.71 -16.60 -0.75
N PHE A 159 7.29 -15.99 -1.78
CA PHE A 159 6.56 -15.08 -2.68
C PHE A 159 5.90 -15.80 -3.86
N ARG A 160 5.94 -17.14 -3.90
CA ARG A 160 5.35 -17.92 -4.99
C ARG A 160 3.83 -17.69 -5.06
N ASN A 161 3.36 -17.19 -6.21
CA ASN A 161 1.97 -16.77 -6.41
C ASN A 161 1.52 -15.66 -5.43
N GLY A 162 2.47 -14.90 -4.87
CA GLY A 162 2.22 -13.75 -4.02
C GLY A 162 1.65 -12.57 -4.79
N ASP A 163 1.31 -11.51 -4.05
CA ASP A 163 0.80 -10.27 -4.63
C ASP A 163 1.93 -9.23 -4.75
N PHE A 164 1.79 -8.27 -5.66
CA PHE A 164 2.81 -7.26 -5.88
C PHE A 164 2.23 -5.86 -6.14
N ALA A 165 3.03 -4.86 -5.82
CA ALA A 165 2.82 -3.47 -6.20
C ALA A 165 4.11 -2.89 -6.81
N LEU A 166 4.03 -2.46 -8.05
CA LEU A 166 5.13 -1.87 -8.82
C LEU A 166 4.96 -0.34 -8.86
N PHE A 167 5.97 0.40 -8.43
CA PHE A 167 5.97 1.84 -8.30
C PHE A 167 7.00 2.46 -9.24
N ARG A 168 6.54 3.24 -10.22
CA ARG A 168 7.42 4.00 -11.11
C ARG A 168 7.48 5.45 -10.65
N LEU A 169 8.67 5.90 -10.26
CA LEU A 169 8.92 7.29 -9.90
C LEU A 169 9.28 8.08 -11.16
N THR A 170 8.63 9.23 -11.35
CA THR A 170 8.96 10.17 -12.42
C THR A 170 9.88 11.28 -11.89
N PRO A 171 10.72 11.91 -12.73
CA PRO A 171 11.75 12.85 -12.26
C PRO A 171 11.24 14.07 -11.46
N ASP A 172 9.97 14.43 -11.62
CA ASP A 172 9.28 15.49 -10.88
C ASP A 172 8.91 15.10 -9.43
N LYS A 173 8.86 13.80 -9.13
CA LYS A 173 8.41 13.29 -7.84
C LYS A 173 9.43 13.49 -6.73
N TYR A 174 8.99 13.20 -5.51
CA TYR A 174 9.83 13.09 -4.34
C TYR A 174 10.51 11.71 -4.33
N HIS A 175 11.83 11.68 -4.15
CA HIS A 175 12.68 10.50 -4.42
C HIS A 175 13.24 9.79 -3.18
N TYR A 176 12.75 10.14 -1.98
CA TYR A 176 12.94 9.25 -0.84
C TYR A 176 11.86 8.17 -0.85
N ASN A 177 12.27 6.95 -0.55
CA ASN A 177 11.36 5.86 -0.30
C ASN A 177 11.18 5.72 1.21
N HIS A 178 9.95 5.43 1.58
CA HIS A 178 9.51 5.20 2.93
C HIS A 178 9.22 3.71 3.13
N THR A 179 9.30 3.28 4.37
CA THR A 179 8.90 1.95 4.80
C THR A 179 7.39 1.75 4.57
N PRO A 180 6.96 0.75 3.78
CA PRO A 180 5.53 0.54 3.48
C PRO A 180 4.77 -0.14 4.63
N VAL A 181 5.49 -0.82 5.51
CA VAL A 181 5.00 -1.62 6.64
C VAL A 181 5.87 -1.37 7.86
N ALA A 182 5.32 -1.72 9.03
CA ALA A 182 6.07 -1.88 10.27
C ALA A 182 6.45 -3.35 10.46
N GLY A 183 7.68 -3.63 10.88
CA GLY A 183 8.18 -4.99 11.07
C GLY A 183 9.70 -5.06 11.25
N GLU A 184 10.21 -6.27 11.43
CA GLU A 184 11.64 -6.54 11.62
C GLU A 184 12.30 -6.93 10.29
N VAL A 185 13.49 -6.39 10.01
CA VAL A 185 14.28 -6.79 8.83
C VAL A 185 14.89 -8.16 9.08
N ILE A 186 14.45 -9.17 8.35
CA ILE A 186 14.95 -10.55 8.48
C ILE A 186 16.00 -10.92 7.44
N ASP A 187 16.06 -10.18 6.33
CA ASP A 187 17.14 -10.33 5.34
C ASP A 187 17.35 -9.02 4.57
N TYR A 188 18.59 -8.80 4.13
CA TYR A 188 19.01 -7.62 3.42
C TYR A 188 20.22 -7.93 2.53
N TYR A 189 20.07 -7.73 1.23
CA TYR A 189 21.15 -7.98 0.27
C TYR A 189 21.05 -7.06 -0.94
N VAL A 190 22.19 -6.93 -1.63
CA VAL A 190 22.31 -6.14 -2.86
C VAL A 190 22.60 -7.10 -3.99
N ILE A 191 21.84 -6.97 -5.08
CA ILE A 191 22.13 -7.68 -6.32
C ILE A 191 22.73 -6.68 -7.29
N ASP A 192 23.97 -6.91 -7.67
CA ASP A 192 24.64 -6.10 -8.67
C ASP A 192 24.02 -6.31 -10.06
N GLY A 193 24.06 -5.26 -10.87
CA GLY A 193 23.47 -5.27 -12.21
C GLY A 193 23.92 -4.07 -13.03
N ARG A 194 23.46 -4.00 -14.27
CA ARG A 194 23.68 -2.87 -15.19
C ARG A 194 22.74 -1.70 -14.85
N PHE A 195 22.76 -0.62 -15.64
CA PHE A 195 21.93 0.57 -15.41
C PHE A 195 21.02 0.84 -16.62
N HIS A 196 20.04 -0.02 -16.87
CA HIS A 196 19.06 0.13 -17.96
C HIS A 196 17.87 1.02 -17.54
N SER A 197 17.14 1.60 -18.51
CA SER A 197 15.99 2.48 -18.26
C SER A 197 14.71 1.74 -17.92
N CYS A 198 13.99 2.24 -16.93
CA CYS A 198 12.65 1.79 -16.56
C CYS A 198 11.55 2.62 -17.25
N ASN A 199 11.90 3.48 -18.22
CA ASN A 199 10.92 4.21 -19.01
C ASN A 199 10.08 3.21 -19.86
N PRO A 200 8.74 3.35 -19.93
CA PRO A 200 7.88 2.50 -20.74
C PRO A 200 8.38 2.29 -22.19
N GLN A 201 8.93 3.34 -22.83
CA GLN A 201 9.50 3.24 -24.19
C GLN A 201 10.68 2.26 -24.27
N ALA A 202 11.59 2.33 -23.30
CA ALA A 202 12.82 1.55 -23.29
C ALA A 202 12.53 0.08 -22.98
N ILE A 203 11.61 -0.18 -22.04
CA ILE A 203 11.17 -1.53 -21.70
C ILE A 203 10.48 -2.20 -22.90
N ILE A 204 9.58 -1.48 -23.59
CA ILE A 204 8.85 -2.00 -24.75
C ILE A 204 9.78 -2.25 -25.95
N ARG A 205 10.79 -1.40 -26.17
CA ARG A 205 11.69 -1.50 -27.34
C ARG A 205 12.84 -2.49 -27.18
N GLU A 206 13.48 -2.55 -26.01
CA GLU A 206 14.67 -3.37 -25.81
C GLU A 206 14.40 -4.70 -25.12
N ALA A 207 13.17 -4.96 -24.65
CA ALA A 207 12.80 -6.15 -23.87
C ALA A 207 13.79 -6.45 -22.72
N THR A 208 14.47 -5.42 -22.20
CA THR A 208 15.53 -5.58 -21.20
C THR A 208 14.88 -5.52 -19.84
N PRO A 209 14.82 -6.64 -19.08
CA PRO A 209 14.11 -6.68 -17.83
C PRO A 209 14.80 -5.80 -16.79
N CYS A 210 14.05 -5.09 -15.96
CA CYS A 210 14.67 -4.28 -14.90
C CYS A 210 15.35 -5.18 -13.84
N SER A 211 15.12 -6.50 -13.87
CA SER A 211 15.87 -7.49 -13.09
C SER A 211 17.36 -7.59 -13.46
N LYS A 212 17.79 -6.96 -14.55
CA LYS A 212 19.22 -6.82 -14.89
C LYS A 212 19.87 -5.60 -14.23
N ASN A 213 19.10 -4.76 -13.55
CA ASN A 213 19.63 -3.56 -12.91
C ASN A 213 20.12 -3.81 -11.50
N ARG A 214 21.08 -3.00 -11.05
CA ARG A 214 21.47 -2.99 -9.63
C ARG A 214 20.24 -2.69 -8.78
N ARG A 215 20.06 -3.48 -7.72
CA ARG A 215 18.90 -3.39 -6.83
C ARG A 215 19.26 -3.78 -5.41
N VAL A 216 18.51 -3.22 -4.46
CA VAL A 216 18.60 -3.53 -3.04
C VAL A 216 17.33 -4.24 -2.63
N VAL A 217 17.46 -5.38 -1.96
CA VAL A 217 16.33 -6.15 -1.44
C VAL A 217 16.34 -6.05 0.07
N THR A 218 15.19 -5.71 0.66
CA THR A 218 14.95 -5.73 2.10
C THR A 218 13.75 -6.62 2.37
N ILE A 219 13.94 -7.70 3.11
CA ILE A 219 12.88 -8.62 3.54
C ILE A 219 12.46 -8.25 4.95
N ILE A 220 11.17 -8.02 5.16
CA ILE A 220 10.59 -7.54 6.41
C ILE A 220 9.57 -8.56 6.88
N ASP A 221 9.77 -9.10 8.08
CA ASP A 221 8.75 -9.84 8.81
C ASP A 221 7.83 -8.86 9.54
N THR A 222 6.56 -8.88 9.18
CA THR A 222 5.55 -8.02 9.80
C THR A 222 4.68 -8.75 10.82
N ASP A 223 4.87 -10.06 11.02
CA ASP A 223 4.17 -10.89 12.00
C ASP A 223 4.90 -10.92 13.36
N VAL A 224 5.47 -9.78 13.72
CA VAL A 224 6.19 -9.53 14.98
C VAL A 224 5.41 -8.54 15.86
N ALA A 225 5.80 -8.41 17.14
CA ALA A 225 5.20 -7.42 18.03
C ALA A 225 5.34 -6.00 17.46
N GLY A 226 4.23 -5.27 17.35
CA GLY A 226 4.20 -3.93 16.73
C GLY A 226 4.22 -3.94 15.20
N GLY A 227 4.37 -5.10 14.56
CA GLY A 227 4.36 -5.26 13.12
C GLY A 227 2.99 -5.04 12.48
N THR A 228 2.97 -4.87 11.16
CA THR A 228 1.74 -4.63 10.39
C THR A 228 0.86 -5.86 10.23
N GLY A 229 1.40 -7.07 10.43
CA GLY A 229 0.64 -8.33 10.38
C GLY A 229 0.31 -8.85 8.98
N VAL A 230 0.99 -8.37 7.94
CA VAL A 230 0.81 -8.81 6.54
C VAL A 230 1.80 -9.92 6.16
N GLY A 231 2.32 -10.70 7.12
CA GLY A 231 3.29 -11.75 6.85
C GLY A 231 4.63 -11.19 6.37
N ILE A 232 5.28 -11.91 5.45
CA ILE A 232 6.57 -11.49 4.90
C ILE A 232 6.38 -10.54 3.72
N VAL A 233 7.14 -9.43 3.72
CA VAL A 233 7.14 -8.41 2.66
C VAL A 233 8.55 -8.20 2.14
N ALA A 234 8.76 -8.29 0.82
CA ALA A 234 9.99 -7.82 0.20
C ALA A 234 9.79 -6.42 -0.37
N MET A 235 10.67 -5.49 0.00
CA MET A 235 10.85 -4.22 -0.68
C MET A 235 12.10 -4.30 -1.55
N VAL A 236 11.91 -4.22 -2.87
CA VAL A 236 12.96 -4.27 -3.88
C VAL A 236 13.08 -2.91 -4.53
N GLU A 237 14.21 -2.26 -4.29
CA GLU A 237 14.53 -0.92 -4.81
C GLU A 237 15.42 -1.08 -6.03
N ILE A 238 14.96 -0.64 -7.20
CA ILE A 238 15.61 -0.90 -8.49
C ILE A 238 16.09 0.42 -9.08
N VAL A 239 17.40 0.51 -9.28
CA VAL A 239 18.00 1.64 -9.99
C VAL A 239 17.67 1.54 -11.48
N ALA A 240 17.45 2.67 -12.14
CA ALA A 240 17.39 2.73 -13.59
C ALA A 240 18.19 3.91 -14.18
N LEU A 241 18.85 3.64 -15.32
CA LEU A 241 19.73 4.55 -16.06
C LEU A 241 20.96 5.12 -15.31
N MET A 242 22.09 5.03 -16.01
CA MET A 242 23.30 5.83 -15.83
C MET A 242 24.01 5.76 -14.46
N ILE A 243 23.59 6.53 -13.46
CA ILE A 243 24.38 6.87 -12.25
C ILE A 243 23.72 6.36 -10.96
N GLY A 244 22.47 5.90 -11.05
CA GLY A 244 21.61 5.80 -9.89
C GLY A 244 22.21 4.97 -8.76
N GLU A 245 22.13 5.56 -7.58
CA GLU A 245 22.60 4.97 -6.34
C GLU A 245 21.42 4.98 -5.38
N ILE A 246 21.30 3.93 -4.59
CA ILE A 246 20.30 3.85 -3.53
C ILE A 246 21.06 4.06 -2.23
N VAL A 247 20.86 5.22 -1.62
CA VAL A 247 21.42 5.52 -0.31
C VAL A 247 20.44 4.98 0.72
N GLN A 248 20.84 3.97 1.49
CA GLN A 248 20.06 3.49 2.64
C GLN A 248 20.27 4.47 3.80
N CYS A 249 19.20 5.15 4.20
CA CYS A 249 19.24 6.27 5.15
C CYS A 249 17.97 6.28 5.99
N TYR A 250 17.68 5.16 6.65
CA TYR A 250 16.50 5.02 7.49
C TYR A 250 16.51 6.04 8.62
N SER A 251 15.40 6.74 8.81
CA SER A 251 15.23 7.74 9.87
C SER A 251 13.90 7.48 10.58
N ALA A 252 13.93 7.11 11.86
CA ALA A 252 12.72 6.84 12.65
C ALA A 252 11.87 8.11 12.84
N ARG A 253 12.50 9.28 12.84
CA ARG A 253 11.85 10.58 12.96
C ARG A 253 12.37 11.53 11.89
N ASN A 254 11.46 12.05 11.07
CA ASN A 254 11.77 13.02 10.02
C ASN A 254 12.95 12.53 9.15
N TYR A 255 14.04 13.30 9.10
CA TYR A 255 15.29 12.91 8.42
C TYR A 255 16.47 12.96 9.39
N ASP A 256 16.18 12.77 10.68
CA ASP A 256 17.14 12.91 11.77
C ASP A 256 17.89 11.58 11.96
N ASP A 257 19.20 11.67 12.18
CA ASP A 257 20.10 10.51 12.40
C ASP A 257 19.92 9.37 11.38
N PRO A 258 20.19 9.58 10.07
CA PRO A 258 19.98 8.56 9.06
C PRO A 258 20.92 7.36 9.25
N GLN A 259 20.36 6.16 9.31
CA GLN A 259 21.09 4.91 9.54
C GLN A 259 20.98 3.94 8.36
N PRO A 260 22.01 3.13 8.08
CA PRO A 260 21.90 2.05 7.09
C PRO A 260 20.98 0.95 7.60
N ILE A 261 20.26 0.29 6.68
CA ILE A 261 19.45 -0.89 6.99
C ILE A 261 20.33 -2.06 7.41
N ARG A 262 19.89 -2.79 8.44
CA ARG A 262 20.56 -3.98 8.98
C ARG A 262 19.52 -5.04 9.34
N VAL A 263 19.91 -6.31 9.24
CA VAL A 263 19.12 -7.44 9.75
C VAL A 263 18.95 -7.31 11.27
N GLY A 264 17.75 -7.61 11.78
CA GLY A 264 17.34 -7.45 13.17
C GLY A 264 16.84 -6.03 13.52
N MET A 265 16.84 -5.10 12.57
CA MET A 265 16.32 -3.75 12.79
C MET A 265 14.80 -3.73 12.68
N PHE A 266 14.11 -3.16 13.66
CA PHE A 266 12.68 -2.86 13.55
C PHE A 266 12.48 -1.56 12.77
N LEU A 267 11.64 -1.60 11.75
CA LEU A 267 11.28 -0.47 10.92
C LEU A 267 9.86 -0.02 11.24
N ASP A 268 9.70 1.24 11.63
CA ASP A 268 8.38 1.87 11.73
C ASP A 268 7.77 2.15 10.36
N LYS A 269 6.44 2.02 10.22
CA LYS A 269 5.70 2.28 8.98
C LYS A 269 5.69 3.76 8.59
N GLY A 270 6.00 4.04 7.34
CA GLY A 270 5.90 5.38 6.73
C GLY A 270 7.07 6.30 7.06
N CYS A 271 8.18 5.76 7.55
CA CYS A 271 9.42 6.48 7.84
C CYS A 271 10.36 6.45 6.63
N PRO A 272 11.15 7.51 6.35
CA PRO A 272 12.15 7.46 5.31
C PRO A 272 13.10 6.28 5.52
N LYS A 273 13.32 5.50 4.47
CA LYS A 273 14.16 4.30 4.43
C LYS A 273 15.42 4.54 3.60
N SER A 274 15.24 5.22 2.48
CA SER A 274 16.27 5.32 1.46
C SER A 274 16.02 6.50 0.52
N LEU A 275 17.05 6.87 -0.22
CA LEU A 275 17.03 7.94 -1.21
C LEU A 275 17.59 7.42 -2.54
N TYR A 276 16.83 7.60 -3.61
CA TYR A 276 17.37 7.47 -4.95
C TYR A 276 18.21 8.70 -5.29
N ARG A 277 19.46 8.48 -5.72
CA ARG A 277 20.23 9.48 -6.46
C ARG A 277 19.87 9.43 -7.95
N GLN A 278 20.32 10.44 -8.69
CA GLN A 278 19.83 10.77 -10.03
C GLN A 278 19.78 9.57 -10.97
N GLY A 279 18.60 9.34 -11.53
CA GLY A 279 18.28 8.21 -12.39
C GLY A 279 16.76 8.04 -12.48
N SER A 280 16.33 7.15 -13.37
CA SER A 280 14.98 6.62 -13.27
C SER A 280 14.94 5.64 -12.09
N SER A 281 13.81 5.56 -11.38
CA SER A 281 13.73 4.78 -10.14
C SER A 281 12.44 3.98 -10.10
N THR A 282 12.51 2.75 -9.60
CA THR A 282 11.36 1.85 -9.49
C THR A 282 11.41 1.06 -8.19
N ASP A 283 10.33 1.08 -7.42
CA ASP A 283 10.16 0.18 -6.28
C ASP A 283 9.22 -0.96 -6.62
N LEU A 284 9.49 -2.12 -6.06
CA LEU A 284 8.60 -3.28 -6.11
C LEU A 284 8.38 -3.77 -4.69
N LEU A 285 7.11 -3.88 -4.31
CA LEU A 285 6.71 -4.62 -3.12
C LEU A 285 6.19 -5.99 -3.54
N LEU A 286 6.70 -7.03 -2.90
CA LEU A 286 6.17 -8.39 -2.98
C LEU A 286 5.59 -8.76 -1.62
N PHE A 287 4.42 -9.37 -1.65
CA PHE A 287 3.68 -9.83 -0.49
C PHE A 287 3.53 -11.33 -0.55
N GLU A 288 3.67 -11.99 0.59
CA GLU A 288 3.25 -13.38 0.74
C GLU A 288 1.79 -13.56 0.30
N LYS A 289 1.51 -14.69 -0.34
CA LYS A 289 0.22 -14.99 -0.96
C LYS A 289 -0.93 -14.85 0.03
N GLY A 290 -1.94 -14.04 -0.35
CA GLY A 290 -3.19 -13.92 0.40
C GLY A 290 -3.06 -13.16 1.71
N ARG A 291 -1.93 -12.49 1.97
CA ARG A 291 -1.73 -11.68 3.18
C ARG A 291 -2.21 -10.24 3.04
N ILE A 292 -2.40 -9.74 1.82
CA ILE A 292 -2.83 -8.37 1.54
C ILE A 292 -4.11 -8.34 0.69
N ASN A 293 -4.99 -7.39 0.99
CA ASN A 293 -6.05 -6.97 0.07
C ASN A 293 -5.79 -5.53 -0.38
N PHE A 294 -5.53 -5.35 -1.68
CA PHE A 294 -5.33 -4.02 -2.27
C PHE A 294 -6.61 -3.20 -2.21
N ALA A 295 -6.45 -1.88 -2.13
CA ALA A 295 -7.60 -0.97 -2.18
C ALA A 295 -8.42 -1.19 -3.47
N ALA A 296 -9.74 -1.28 -3.32
CA ALA A 296 -10.65 -1.67 -4.40
C ALA A 296 -10.57 -0.74 -5.62
N ASP A 297 -10.31 0.55 -5.40
CA ASP A 297 -10.15 1.54 -6.46
C ASP A 297 -8.92 1.28 -7.33
N LEU A 298 -7.82 0.75 -6.77
CA LEU A 298 -6.64 0.35 -7.54
C LEU A 298 -6.93 -0.84 -8.45
N LEU A 299 -7.66 -1.83 -7.93
CA LEU A 299 -8.08 -3.00 -8.70
C LEU A 299 -9.06 -2.65 -9.82
N GLN A 300 -9.89 -1.63 -9.63
CA GLN A 300 -10.78 -1.10 -10.68
C GLN A 300 -9.99 -0.29 -11.71
N ASN A 301 -9.13 0.62 -11.26
CA ASN A 301 -8.33 1.49 -12.13
C ASN A 301 -7.44 0.67 -13.06
N ARG A 302 -6.81 -0.41 -12.58
CA ARG A 302 -5.93 -1.25 -13.41
C ARG A 302 -6.65 -1.80 -14.65
N GLN A 303 -7.96 -2.04 -14.57
CA GLN A 303 -8.78 -2.68 -15.61
C GLN A 303 -9.51 -1.69 -16.54
N ARG A 304 -9.35 -0.37 -16.32
CA ARG A 304 -10.01 0.65 -17.14
C ARG A 304 -9.54 0.59 -18.58
N ARG A 305 -10.49 0.54 -19.52
CA ARG A 305 -10.23 0.44 -20.97
C ARG A 305 -10.22 1.78 -21.69
N ASP A 306 -10.69 2.82 -21.00
CA ASP A 306 -10.77 4.20 -21.50
C ASP A 306 -9.46 4.99 -21.34
N VAL A 307 -8.39 4.33 -20.85
CA VAL A 307 -7.08 4.94 -20.60
C VAL A 307 -6.03 4.39 -21.57
N LEU A 308 -5.37 5.28 -22.29
CA LEU A 308 -4.30 4.96 -23.22
C LEU A 308 -2.98 4.71 -22.46
N SER A 309 -2.87 3.53 -21.86
CA SER A 309 -1.62 3.08 -21.27
C SER A 309 -0.73 2.40 -22.32
N ARG A 310 0.54 2.81 -22.36
CA ARG A 310 1.54 2.18 -23.23
C ARG A 310 1.94 0.80 -22.76
N PHE A 311 1.76 0.50 -21.48
CA PHE A 311 1.95 -0.86 -20.98
C PHE A 311 0.94 -1.81 -21.62
N THR A 312 -0.29 -1.35 -21.88
CA THR A 312 -1.32 -2.13 -22.60
C THR A 312 -0.86 -2.59 -23.99
N ALA A 313 0.02 -1.85 -24.69
CA ALA A 313 0.49 -2.22 -26.02
C ALA A 313 1.37 -3.50 -26.05
N GLY A 314 1.75 -4.03 -24.88
CA GLY A 314 2.46 -5.30 -24.73
C GLY A 314 1.67 -6.41 -24.03
N PHE A 315 0.41 -6.18 -23.65
CA PHE A 315 -0.38 -7.10 -22.84
C PHE A 315 -1.79 -7.33 -23.42
N HIS A 316 -2.37 -8.51 -23.16
CA HIS A 316 -3.74 -8.83 -23.57
C HIS A 316 -4.81 -8.18 -22.67
N THR A 317 -4.40 -7.62 -21.52
CA THR A 317 -5.26 -6.92 -20.58
C THR A 317 -4.81 -5.47 -20.42
N PRO A 318 -5.74 -4.52 -20.16
CA PRO A 318 -5.37 -3.17 -19.77
C PRO A 318 -4.48 -3.22 -18.53
N LEU A 319 -3.37 -2.47 -18.58
CA LEU A 319 -2.48 -2.28 -17.43
C LEU A 319 -2.30 -0.78 -17.23
N VAL A 320 -3.19 -0.19 -16.45
CA VAL A 320 -3.26 1.25 -16.24
C VAL A 320 -2.60 1.64 -14.92
N GLU A 321 -1.71 2.61 -15.00
CA GLU A 321 -1.06 3.19 -13.84
C GLU A 321 -1.98 4.16 -13.08
N THR A 322 -1.85 4.15 -11.76
CA THR A 322 -2.52 5.12 -10.87
C THR A 322 -1.47 6.00 -10.18
N ASP A 323 -1.60 7.32 -10.27
CA ASP A 323 -0.75 8.29 -9.59
C ASP A 323 -1.10 8.38 -8.11
N ILE A 324 -0.09 8.18 -7.26
CA ILE A 324 -0.23 8.06 -5.81
C ILE A 324 0.82 8.88 -5.07
N LYS A 325 0.58 9.09 -3.78
CA LYS A 325 1.45 9.82 -2.86
C LYS A 325 1.96 8.90 -1.76
N VAL A 326 3.25 9.03 -1.41
CA VAL A 326 3.90 8.30 -0.32
C VAL A 326 3.07 8.36 0.96
N ARG A 327 3.13 7.29 1.77
CA ARG A 327 2.37 7.13 3.03
C ARG A 327 0.85 7.00 2.90
N SER A 328 0.30 7.11 1.68
CA SER A 328 -1.14 6.87 1.45
C SER A 328 -1.47 5.37 1.42
N PHE A 329 -2.73 5.04 1.66
CA PHE A 329 -3.22 3.66 1.85
C PHE A 329 -3.06 2.78 0.59
N LEU A 330 -2.28 1.70 0.65
CA LEU A 330 -2.16 0.71 -0.43
C LEU A 330 -3.20 -0.41 -0.29
N GLY A 331 -3.35 -0.92 0.93
CA GLY A 331 -4.16 -2.10 1.25
C GLY A 331 -4.09 -2.43 2.73
N ALA A 332 -4.76 -3.50 3.14
CA ALA A 332 -4.75 -3.96 4.53
C ALA A 332 -4.62 -5.49 4.62
N THR A 333 -4.29 -6.00 5.80
CA THR A 333 -4.23 -7.44 6.09
C THR A 333 -5.54 -8.14 5.75
N VAL A 334 -5.43 -9.35 5.19
CA VAL A 334 -6.55 -10.30 5.19
C VAL A 334 -6.71 -10.85 6.61
N GLY A 335 -7.53 -10.18 7.41
CA GLY A 335 -7.91 -10.72 8.71
C GLY A 335 -8.76 -11.96 8.53
N VAL A 336 -8.16 -13.15 8.67
CA VAL A 336 -8.93 -14.32 9.11
C VAL A 336 -9.20 -14.09 10.59
N MET A 337 -10.29 -13.38 10.84
CA MET A 337 -10.81 -13.20 12.18
C MET A 337 -11.24 -14.57 12.73
N PRO A 338 -10.76 -14.99 13.91
CA PRO A 338 -11.31 -16.16 14.57
C PRO A 338 -12.69 -15.72 15.11
N VAL A 339 -13.72 -16.07 14.33
CA VAL A 339 -15.16 -15.81 14.52
C VAL A 339 -15.68 -14.45 14.01
N ILE A 340 -15.50 -14.17 12.72
CA ILE A 340 -16.55 -13.46 11.95
C ILE A 340 -17.61 -14.50 11.56
N TRP A 341 -18.88 -14.09 11.52
CA TRP A 341 -20.08 -14.89 11.13
C TRP A 341 -20.86 -15.60 12.24
N GLY A 342 -20.49 -15.55 13.53
CA GLY A 342 -21.26 -16.25 14.59
C GLY A 342 -22.74 -15.85 14.64
N THR A 343 -23.04 -14.55 14.66
CA THR A 343 -24.41 -14.03 14.63
C THR A 343 -25.10 -14.29 13.30
N SER A 344 -24.41 -14.14 12.18
CA SER A 344 -24.95 -14.42 10.85
C SER A 344 -25.31 -15.90 10.67
N LEU A 345 -24.47 -16.83 11.14
CA LEU A 345 -24.71 -18.28 11.12
C LEU A 345 -25.87 -18.64 12.05
N LEU A 346 -25.94 -18.04 13.24
CA LEU A 346 -27.08 -18.21 14.15
C LEU A 346 -28.38 -17.70 13.52
N CYS A 347 -28.36 -16.54 12.88
CA CYS A 347 -29.51 -15.98 12.16
C CYS A 347 -29.93 -16.85 10.97
N ILE A 348 -28.98 -17.43 10.21
CA ILE A 348 -29.27 -18.40 9.14
C ILE A 348 -29.96 -19.63 9.72
N LEU A 349 -29.42 -20.19 10.80
CA LEU A 349 -29.93 -21.38 11.47
C LEU A 349 -31.34 -21.14 12.04
N LEU A 350 -31.55 -20.04 12.77
CA LEU A 350 -32.86 -19.69 13.34
C LEU A 350 -33.89 -19.38 12.25
N ALA A 351 -33.51 -18.66 11.19
CA ALA A 351 -34.39 -18.41 10.08
C ALA A 351 -34.78 -19.71 9.33
N ALA A 352 -33.87 -20.69 9.27
CA ALA A 352 -34.17 -22.01 8.71
C ALA A 352 -35.11 -22.82 9.62
N LEU A 353 -34.85 -22.84 10.93
CA LEU A 353 -35.66 -23.56 11.92
C LEU A 353 -37.08 -22.99 12.05
N LEU A 354 -37.21 -21.66 12.01
CA LEU A 354 -38.48 -20.95 12.18
C LEU A 354 -39.18 -20.61 10.84
N ARG A 355 -38.60 -21.07 9.72
CA ARG A 355 -39.09 -20.82 8.34
C ARG A 355 -39.28 -19.33 8.01
N TRP A 356 -38.39 -18.48 8.52
CA TRP A 356 -38.38 -17.05 8.22
C TRP A 356 -37.66 -16.76 6.90
N ASN A 357 -37.98 -15.60 6.31
CA ASN A 357 -37.30 -15.17 5.09
C ASN A 357 -35.84 -14.82 5.38
N GLN A 358 -34.92 -15.62 4.82
CA GLN A 358 -33.48 -15.49 5.02
C GLN A 358 -32.95 -14.10 4.66
N ALA A 359 -33.42 -13.51 3.55
CA ALA A 359 -32.97 -12.19 3.11
C ALA A 359 -33.39 -11.09 4.08
N VAL A 360 -34.61 -11.18 4.64
CA VAL A 360 -35.13 -10.21 5.62
C VAL A 360 -34.39 -10.32 6.95
N VAL A 361 -34.12 -11.54 7.42
CA VAL A 361 -33.39 -11.77 8.67
C VAL A 361 -31.94 -11.30 8.57
N GLN A 362 -31.27 -11.55 7.44
CA GLN A 362 -29.90 -11.06 7.24
C GLN A 362 -29.84 -9.54 7.05
N LEU A 363 -30.83 -8.94 6.37
CA LEU A 363 -30.94 -7.49 6.27
C LEU A 363 -31.12 -6.85 7.65
N ALA A 364 -31.99 -7.41 8.49
CA ALA A 364 -32.19 -6.95 9.86
C ALA A 364 -30.92 -7.11 10.73
N ASN A 365 -30.20 -8.23 10.59
CA ASN A 365 -28.92 -8.47 11.25
C ASN A 365 -27.85 -7.45 10.82
N CYS A 366 -27.78 -7.11 9.53
CA CYS A 366 -26.87 -6.08 9.02
C CYS A 366 -27.23 -4.68 9.54
N LEU A 367 -28.52 -4.32 9.58
CA LEU A 367 -28.97 -3.02 10.06
C LEU A 367 -28.75 -2.84 11.57
N THR A 368 -28.70 -3.93 12.33
CA THR A 368 -28.45 -3.92 13.78
C THR A 368 -26.98 -4.04 14.15
N LEU A 369 -26.09 -4.25 13.17
CA LEU A 369 -24.64 -4.41 13.40
C LEU A 369 -23.99 -3.24 14.17
N PRO A 370 -24.29 -1.96 13.90
CA PRO A 370 -23.73 -0.85 14.69
C PRO A 370 -24.11 -0.92 16.18
N LEU A 371 -25.33 -1.40 16.48
CA LEU A 371 -25.80 -1.59 17.85
C LEU A 371 -25.14 -2.82 18.51
N HIS A 372 -24.91 -3.89 17.75
CA HIS A 372 -24.16 -5.04 18.27
C HIS A 372 -22.72 -4.66 18.66
N ILE A 373 -22.04 -3.85 17.84
CA ILE A 373 -20.68 -3.38 18.13
C ILE A 373 -20.67 -2.51 19.39
N SER A 374 -21.64 -1.60 19.57
CA SER A 374 -21.69 -0.73 20.74
C SER A 374 -22.05 -1.46 22.05
N LEU A 375 -22.81 -2.56 21.96
CA LEU A 375 -23.20 -3.36 23.12
C LEU A 375 -22.18 -4.45 23.49
N PHE A 376 -21.17 -4.69 22.66
CA PHE A 376 -20.16 -5.72 22.90
C PHE A 376 -19.43 -5.52 24.23
N VAL A 377 -18.87 -4.33 24.47
CA VAL A 377 -18.14 -4.00 25.71
C VAL A 377 -19.03 -4.10 26.96
N PRO A 378 -20.26 -3.54 26.99
CA PRO A 378 -21.20 -3.75 28.10
C PRO A 378 -21.49 -5.21 28.44
N PHE A 379 -21.62 -6.10 27.45
CA PHE A 379 -21.88 -7.52 27.70
C PHE A 379 -20.68 -8.24 28.31
N PHE A 380 -19.46 -7.91 27.89
CA PHE A 380 -18.24 -8.43 28.51
C PHE A 380 -18.12 -8.01 29.96
N ILE A 381 -18.27 -6.71 30.22
CA ILE A 381 -18.23 -6.16 31.59
C ILE A 381 -19.35 -6.77 32.45
N GLY A 382 -20.54 -6.94 31.87
CA GLY A 382 -21.67 -7.61 32.53
C GLY A 382 -21.37 -9.06 32.87
N GLY A 383 -20.76 -9.81 31.94
CA GLY A 383 -20.34 -11.19 32.13
C GLY A 383 -19.33 -11.34 33.26
N GLU A 384 -18.26 -10.55 33.23
CA GLU A 384 -17.25 -10.54 34.28
C GLU A 384 -17.83 -10.22 35.66
N ARG A 385 -18.75 -9.25 35.74
CA ARG A 385 -19.45 -8.92 36.98
C ARG A 385 -20.38 -10.03 37.45
N PHE A 386 -21.13 -10.66 36.53
CA PHE A 386 -22.09 -11.71 36.86
C PHE A 386 -21.41 -12.97 37.40
N PHE A 387 -20.26 -13.33 36.84
CA PHE A 387 -19.48 -14.49 37.25
C PHE A 387 -18.41 -14.17 38.32
N ALA A 388 -18.29 -12.90 38.73
CA ALA A 388 -17.26 -12.41 39.65
C ALA A 388 -15.83 -12.80 39.21
N THR A 389 -15.57 -12.76 37.91
CA THR A 389 -14.27 -13.09 37.31
C THR A 389 -13.72 -11.88 36.59
N HIS A 390 -12.40 -11.68 36.66
CA HIS A 390 -11.67 -10.75 35.82
C HIS A 390 -10.78 -11.57 34.89
N LEU A 391 -11.29 -11.86 33.69
CA LEU A 391 -10.61 -12.73 32.73
C LEU A 391 -9.73 -11.92 31.80
N LEU A 392 -10.14 -10.70 31.48
CA LEU A 392 -9.38 -9.80 30.62
C LEU A 392 -8.99 -8.53 31.39
N PRO A 393 -7.75 -8.04 31.25
CA PRO A 393 -7.37 -6.74 31.78
C PRO A 393 -8.24 -5.63 31.18
N ASN A 394 -8.66 -4.66 31.99
CA ASN A 394 -9.39 -3.48 31.51
C ASN A 394 -8.49 -2.45 30.80
N ASP A 395 -7.17 -2.66 30.89
CA ASP A 395 -6.14 -1.77 30.35
C ASP A 395 -5.63 -2.33 29.02
N THR A 396 -5.59 -1.48 27.99
CA THR A 396 -5.07 -1.81 26.68
C THR A 396 -3.62 -2.24 26.72
N GLU A 397 -2.79 -1.69 27.61
CA GLU A 397 -1.37 -2.08 27.72
C GLU A 397 -1.23 -3.53 28.21
N ARG A 398 -1.94 -3.88 29.29
CA ARG A 398 -1.92 -5.24 29.87
C ARG A 398 -2.62 -6.28 28.99
N LEU A 399 -3.65 -5.88 28.24
CA LEU A 399 -4.26 -6.75 27.21
C LEU A 399 -3.26 -7.09 26.11
N THR A 400 -2.50 -6.08 25.66
CA THR A 400 -1.47 -6.25 24.64
C THR A 400 -0.30 -7.09 25.17
N GLU A 401 0.06 -6.91 26.44
CA GLU A 401 1.06 -7.73 27.14
C GLU A 401 0.62 -9.20 27.25
N LEU A 402 -0.61 -9.46 27.68
CA LEU A 402 -1.17 -10.82 27.79
C LEU A 402 -1.26 -11.52 26.43
N LEU A 403 -1.68 -10.80 25.39
CA LEU A 403 -1.76 -11.31 24.02
C LEU A 403 -0.37 -11.64 23.44
N SER A 404 0.62 -10.80 23.71
CA SER A 404 1.99 -10.96 23.18
C SER A 404 2.80 -12.02 23.94
N HIS A 405 2.67 -12.10 25.26
CA HIS A 405 3.49 -13.00 26.08
C HIS A 405 2.86 -14.39 26.27
N SER A 406 1.53 -14.50 26.16
CA SER A 406 0.83 -15.78 26.38
C SER A 406 -0.43 -15.87 25.51
N PRO A 407 -0.30 -15.96 24.17
CA PRO A 407 -1.43 -15.95 23.24
C PRO A 407 -2.43 -17.09 23.49
N GLY A 408 -1.95 -18.26 23.93
CA GLY A 408 -2.83 -19.37 24.31
C GLY A 408 -3.69 -19.09 25.54
N LEU A 409 -3.11 -18.43 26.54
CA LEU A 409 -3.83 -18.01 27.74
C LEU A 409 -4.82 -16.88 27.42
N PHE A 410 -4.41 -15.93 26.59
CA PHE A 410 -5.30 -14.89 26.07
C PHE A 410 -6.50 -15.50 25.33
N LEU A 411 -6.27 -16.44 24.41
CA LEU A 411 -7.35 -17.10 23.68
C LEU A 411 -8.31 -17.84 24.62
N GLN A 412 -7.77 -18.53 25.62
CA GLN A 412 -8.58 -19.22 26.62
C GLN A 412 -9.41 -18.24 27.46
N GLN A 413 -8.80 -17.16 27.96
CA GLN A 413 -9.46 -16.15 28.78
C GLN A 413 -10.47 -15.34 27.97
N PHE A 414 -10.13 -14.96 26.74
CA PHE A 414 -11.01 -14.30 25.80
C PHE A 414 -12.21 -15.19 25.45
N TRP A 415 -11.99 -16.48 25.19
CA TRP A 415 -13.07 -17.44 24.93
C TRP A 415 -14.00 -17.57 26.15
N GLN A 416 -13.42 -17.69 27.35
CA GLN A 416 -14.21 -17.73 28.59
C GLN A 416 -15.00 -16.45 28.82
N ALA A 417 -14.42 -15.28 28.57
CA ALA A 417 -15.10 -13.99 28.68
C ALA A 417 -16.25 -13.86 27.67
N ASN A 418 -16.09 -14.38 26.44
CA ASN A 418 -17.17 -14.45 25.46
C ASN A 418 -18.33 -15.35 25.94
N LEU A 419 -18.02 -16.51 26.53
CA LEU A 419 -19.06 -17.40 27.07
C LEU A 419 -19.84 -16.73 28.22
N GLN A 420 -19.15 -16.00 29.10
CA GLN A 420 -19.80 -15.25 30.18
C GLN A 420 -20.67 -14.11 29.66
N ALA A 421 -20.18 -13.36 28.67
CA ALA A 421 -20.95 -12.33 27.98
C ALA A 421 -22.22 -12.90 27.32
N LEU A 422 -22.12 -14.09 26.73
CA LEU A 422 -23.24 -14.79 26.10
C LEU A 422 -24.32 -15.19 27.11
N VAL A 423 -23.95 -15.56 28.33
CA VAL A 423 -24.92 -15.86 29.40
C VAL A 423 -25.69 -14.59 29.80
N VAL A 424 -24.99 -13.47 30.00
CA VAL A 424 -25.66 -12.20 30.33
C VAL A 424 -26.56 -11.75 29.19
N TRP A 425 -26.09 -11.84 27.94
CA TRP A 425 -26.90 -11.58 26.76
C TRP A 425 -28.14 -12.48 26.69
N GLY A 426 -28.01 -13.78 27.00
CA GLY A 426 -29.12 -14.73 27.02
C GLY A 426 -30.17 -14.42 28.08
N ILE A 427 -29.78 -13.79 29.19
CA ILE A 427 -30.70 -13.37 30.26
C ILE A 427 -31.36 -12.03 29.92
N THR A 428 -30.58 -11.04 29.46
CA THR A 428 -31.08 -9.66 29.29
C THR A 428 -31.85 -9.48 27.99
N THR A 429 -31.48 -10.17 26.91
CA THR A 429 -32.06 -9.96 25.58
C THR A 429 -33.53 -10.35 25.50
N PRO A 430 -33.98 -11.51 26.04
CA PRO A 430 -35.41 -11.82 26.10
C PRO A 430 -36.21 -10.80 26.90
N LEU A 431 -35.64 -10.24 27.98
CA LEU A 431 -36.31 -9.23 28.81
C LEU A 431 -36.45 -7.90 28.06
N LEU A 432 -35.38 -7.44 27.40
CA LEU A 432 -35.38 -6.24 26.57
C LEU A 432 -36.31 -6.36 25.36
N PHE A 433 -36.31 -7.52 24.71
CA PHE A 433 -37.23 -7.82 23.60
C PHE A 433 -38.69 -7.84 24.07
N SER A 434 -38.97 -8.46 25.23
CA SER A 434 -40.32 -8.48 25.79
C SER A 434 -40.79 -7.07 26.20
N ALA A 435 -39.90 -6.27 26.80
CA ALA A 435 -40.21 -4.90 27.18
C ALA A 435 -40.47 -4.01 25.95
N THR A 436 -39.65 -4.11 24.92
CA THR A 436 -39.84 -3.36 23.66
C THR A 436 -41.08 -3.83 22.89
N PHE A 437 -41.41 -5.12 22.93
CA PHE A 437 -42.65 -5.64 22.37
C PHE A 437 -43.89 -5.10 23.09
N LEU A 438 -43.88 -5.06 24.43
CA LEU A 438 -44.96 -4.48 25.24
C LEU A 438 -45.10 -2.97 25.03
N LEU A 439 -43.98 -2.24 24.99
CA LEU A 439 -43.97 -0.79 24.76
C LEU A 439 -44.42 -0.43 23.35
N SER A 440 -44.01 -1.18 22.33
CA SER A 440 -44.48 -0.98 20.95
C SER A 440 -45.97 -1.30 20.81
N GLY A 441 -46.48 -2.31 21.51
CA GLY A 441 -47.92 -2.59 21.62
C GLY A 441 -48.72 -1.46 22.28
N LEU A 442 -48.15 -0.78 23.28
CA LEU A 442 -48.76 0.40 23.93
C LEU A 442 -48.75 1.64 23.01
N CYS A 443 -47.66 1.88 22.29
CA CYS A 443 -47.56 2.97 21.30
C CYS A 443 -48.51 2.75 20.12
N LEU A 444 -48.60 1.52 19.60
CA LEU A 444 -49.51 1.17 18.50
C LEU A 444 -50.98 1.25 18.92
N LYS A 445 -51.31 0.98 20.19
CA LYS A 445 -52.66 1.21 20.73
C LYS A 445 -53.03 2.70 20.81
N ARG A 446 -52.06 3.61 21.02
CA ARG A 446 -52.28 5.07 20.98
C ARG A 446 -52.43 5.64 19.57
N LEU A 447 -51.99 4.91 18.55
CA LEU A 447 -52.10 5.29 17.15
C LEU A 447 -53.32 4.68 16.44
N ARG A 448 -54.13 3.86 17.13
CA ARG A 448 -55.42 3.40 16.60
C ARG A 448 -56.42 4.56 16.63
N PRO A 449 -57.06 4.92 15.51
CA PRO A 449 -58.15 5.89 15.51
C PRO A 449 -59.25 5.43 16.46
N THR A 450 -59.76 6.34 17.30
CA THR A 450 -60.99 6.10 18.08
C THR A 450 -62.14 5.78 17.12
N PRO A 451 -62.95 4.73 17.38
CA PRO A 451 -64.12 4.48 16.56
C PRO A 451 -65.10 5.63 16.74
N GLU A 452 -65.53 6.23 15.63
CA GLU A 452 -66.60 7.23 15.64
C GLU A 452 -67.86 6.63 16.28
N SER A 453 -68.34 7.30 17.33
CA SER A 453 -69.63 7.06 17.95
C SER A 453 -70.74 7.31 16.92
N GLY A 454 -71.61 6.33 16.73
CA GLY A 454 -72.74 6.43 15.81
C GLY A 454 -73.69 7.60 16.12
N GLN A 455 -74.20 8.21 15.05
CA GLN A 455 -75.55 8.76 14.96
C GLN A 455 -76.29 7.86 13.96
N SER A 456 -77.17 6.95 14.40
CA SER A 456 -78.59 7.14 14.70
C SER A 456 -79.39 7.80 13.57
N THR A 457 -80.20 6.94 12.93
CA THR A 457 -81.58 7.19 12.43
C THR A 457 -81.80 8.27 11.36
N ALA A 458 -82.07 7.84 10.13
CA ALA A 458 -83.43 7.78 9.58
C ALA A 458 -83.47 6.86 8.36
#